data_AF-A0A166KA70-F1
#
_entry.id   AF-A0A166KA70-F1
#
_cell.length_a   1.000
_cell.length_b   1.000
_cell.length_c   1.000
_cell.angle_alpha   90.00
_cell.angle_beta   90.00
_cell.angle_gamma   90.00
#
_symmetry.space_group_name_H-M   'P 1'
#
loop_
_entity.id
_entity.type
_entity.pdbx_description
1 polymer ?
#
loop_
_entity_poly.entity_id
_entity_poly.type
_entity_poly.pdbx_seq_one_letter_code
_entity_poly.pdbx_strand_id
1 'polypeptide(L)'
;PHPPVIPLHDETSAISAEDKVLLENCRKKLEDIALETCNHCHEEWFDLKVKDGKCQKCRANNKFQPSNNMYPGVAPDLPHLTQMEEMLISPVHALVQVWQIRG
;
A
#
# COMPACT_ATOMS: atom_id res chain seq x y z
N PRO A 1 50.89 -6.36 25.29
CA PRO A 1 49.83 -5.41 25.72
C PRO A 1 48.85 -5.16 24.57
N HIS A 2 47.66 -5.75 24.67
CA HIS A 2 46.58 -5.48 23.71
C HIS A 2 46.13 -4.01 23.86
N PRO A 3 45.85 -3.31 22.75
CA PRO A 3 45.22 -2.00 22.82
C PRO A 3 43.85 -2.14 23.52
N PRO A 4 43.44 -1.15 24.33
CA PRO A 4 42.15 -1.19 24.99
C PRO A 4 41.05 -1.24 23.92
N VAL A 5 40.20 -2.27 24.00
CA VAL A 5 38.96 -2.33 23.23
C VAL A 5 38.06 -1.22 23.78
N ILE A 6 38.02 -0.09 23.08
CA ILE A 6 37.06 0.98 23.35
C ILE A 6 35.69 0.37 23.06
N PRO A 7 34.77 0.29 24.05
CA PRO A 7 33.39 -0.10 23.76
C PRO A 7 32.86 0.87 22.72
N LEU A 8 32.40 0.35 21.57
CA LEU A 8 31.60 1.15 20.64
C LEU A 8 30.34 1.52 21.43
N HIS A 9 30.35 2.70 22.05
CA HIS A 9 29.16 3.30 22.59
C HIS A 9 28.16 3.40 21.45
N ASP A 10 27.02 2.69 21.56
CA ASP A 10 25.86 2.74 20.67
C ASP A 10 25.12 4.10 20.83
N GLU A 11 25.89 5.18 20.94
CA GLU A 11 25.43 6.53 21.23
C GLU A 11 25.30 7.28 19.93
N THR A 12 24.20 6.99 19.23
CA THR A 12 23.37 7.89 18.39
C THR A 12 22.80 7.06 17.26
N SER A 13 21.61 6.50 17.51
CA SER A 13 20.78 6.09 16.40
C SER A 13 20.61 7.28 15.45
N ALA A 14 20.93 7.11 14.17
CA ALA A 14 20.88 8.18 13.16
C ALA A 14 19.48 8.77 12.95
N ILE A 15 18.47 8.14 13.55
CA ILE A 15 17.07 8.55 13.59
C ILE A 15 16.66 8.69 15.05
N SER A 16 15.98 9.79 15.36
CA SER A 16 15.45 10.02 16.70
C SER A 16 14.44 8.94 17.09
N ALA A 17 14.14 8.82 18.39
CA ALA A 17 13.12 7.89 18.85
C ALA A 17 11.75 8.24 18.25
N GLU A 18 11.47 9.53 18.09
CA GLU A 18 10.28 10.07 17.45
C GLU A 18 10.21 9.66 15.97
N ASP A 19 11.31 9.80 15.23
CA ASP A 19 11.37 9.42 13.81
C ASP A 19 11.18 7.92 13.61
N LYS A 20 11.73 7.09 14.50
CA LYS A 20 11.50 5.63 14.48
C LYS A 20 10.01 5.31 14.58
N VAL A 21 9.28 5.99 15.45
CA VAL A 21 7.83 5.80 15.60
C VAL A 21 7.10 6.23 14.33
N LEU A 22 7.50 7.35 13.70
CA LEU A 22 6.91 7.81 12.44
C LEU A 22 7.16 6.83 11.29
N LEU A 23 8.37 6.32 11.15
CA LEU A 23 8.75 5.33 10.13
C LEU A 23 7.97 4.04 10.30
N GLU A 24 7.84 3.55 11.54
CA GLU A 24 7.08 2.33 11.84
C GLU A 24 5.59 2.52 11.54
N ASN A 25 5.02 3.68 11.87
CA ASN A 25 3.64 4.01 11.53
C ASN A 25 3.42 4.11 10.02
N CYS A 26 4.38 4.67 9.28
CA CYS A 26 4.34 4.75 7.83
C CYS A 26 4.37 3.34 7.22
N ARG A 27 5.31 2.50 7.68
CA ARG A 27 5.43 1.10 7.24
C ARG A 27 4.13 0.33 7.46
N LYS A 28 3.55 0.39 8.67
CA LYS A 28 2.27 -0.27 8.96
C LYS A 28 1.16 0.20 8.04
N LYS A 29 1.03 1.51 7.84
CA LYS A 29 0.02 2.06 6.91
C LYS A 29 0.21 1.60 5.47
N LEU A 30 1.45 1.39 5.02
CA LEU A 30 1.73 0.87 3.69
C LEU A 30 1.38 -0.62 3.58
N GLU A 31 1.70 -1.41 4.61
CA GLU A 31 1.37 -2.84 4.68
C GLU A 31 -0.14 -3.09 4.81
N ASP A 32 -0.87 -2.18 5.44
CA ASP A 32 -2.33 -2.23 5.58
C ASP A 32 -3.08 -1.90 4.27
N ILE A 33 -2.37 -1.43 3.23
CA ILE A 33 -2.99 -1.18 1.92
C ILE A 33 -3.29 -2.54 1.26
N ALA A 34 -4.57 -2.88 1.18
CA ALA A 34 -5.06 -4.07 0.52
C ALA A 34 -6.11 -3.71 -0.54
N LEU A 35 -6.16 -4.52 -1.59
CA LEU A 35 -7.29 -4.52 -2.52
C LEU A 35 -8.54 -4.99 -1.78
N GLU A 36 -9.58 -4.19 -1.84
CA GLU A 36 -10.89 -4.50 -1.28
C GLU A 36 -11.87 -4.78 -2.42
N THR A 37 -12.85 -5.65 -2.19
CA THR A 37 -13.89 -5.98 -3.17
C THR A 37 -15.27 -5.70 -2.58
N CYS A 38 -16.14 -5.01 -3.34
CA CYS A 38 -17.52 -4.75 -2.96
C CYS A 38 -18.46 -5.81 -3.54
N ASN A 39 -19.25 -6.48 -2.70
CA ASN A 39 -20.20 -7.50 -3.15
C ASN A 39 -21.43 -6.93 -3.89
N HIS A 40 -21.64 -5.62 -3.83
CA HIS A 40 -22.80 -4.96 -4.44
C HIS A 40 -22.51 -4.38 -5.81
N CYS A 41 -21.47 -3.56 -5.95
CA CYS A 41 -21.10 -2.99 -7.25
C CYS A 41 -20.03 -3.80 -7.98
N HIS A 42 -19.45 -4.82 -7.33
CA HIS A 42 -18.33 -5.62 -7.84
C HIS A 42 -17.06 -4.80 -8.17
N GLU A 43 -16.96 -3.58 -7.63
CA GLU A 43 -15.74 -2.77 -7.70
C GLU A 43 -14.66 -3.42 -6.83
N GLU A 44 -13.47 -3.60 -7.40
CA GLU A 44 -12.28 -4.07 -6.71
C GLU A 44 -11.20 -2.99 -6.80
N TRP A 45 -10.84 -2.40 -5.66
CA TRP A 45 -9.87 -1.31 -5.59
C TRP A 45 -9.38 -1.07 -4.16
N PHE A 46 -8.40 -0.19 -4.00
CA PHE A 46 -7.94 0.29 -2.69
C PHE A 46 -8.90 1.33 -2.09
N ASP A 47 -8.93 1.45 -0.76
CA ASP A 47 -9.71 2.45 0.00
C ASP A 47 -11.21 2.50 -0.36
N LEU A 48 -11.79 1.34 -0.68
CA LEU A 48 -13.24 1.20 -0.86
C LEU A 48 -13.99 1.30 0.47
N LYS A 49 -13.30 1.09 1.60
CA LYS A 49 -13.84 1.13 2.96
C LYS A 49 -15.01 0.18 3.09
N VAL A 50 -14.78 -1.07 2.73
CA VAL A 50 -15.80 -2.11 2.73
C VAL A 50 -16.22 -2.41 4.17
N LYS A 51 -17.53 -2.34 4.42
CA LYS A 51 -18.16 -2.79 5.67
C LYS A 51 -19.34 -3.66 5.32
N ASP A 52 -19.45 -4.83 5.94
CA ASP A 52 -20.50 -5.82 5.67
C ASP A 52 -20.64 -6.14 4.16
N GLY A 53 -19.50 -6.23 3.46
CA GLY A 53 -19.45 -6.49 2.02
C GLY A 53 -19.85 -5.31 1.11
N LYS A 54 -20.06 -4.10 1.67
CA LYS A 54 -20.43 -2.90 0.91
C LYS A 54 -19.38 -1.78 1.02
N CYS A 55 -18.91 -1.27 -0.11
CA CYS A 55 -18.06 -0.07 -0.16
C CYS A 55 -18.81 1.19 0.32
N GLN A 56 -18.07 2.24 0.64
CA GLN A 56 -18.63 3.53 1.09
C GLN A 56 -19.70 4.08 0.12
N LYS A 57 -19.46 3.99 -1.19
CA LYS A 57 -20.38 4.51 -2.22
C LYS A 57 -21.72 3.75 -2.20
N CYS A 58 -21.68 2.42 -2.17
CA CYS A 58 -22.88 1.58 -2.11
C CYS A 58 -23.65 1.73 -0.79
N ARG A 59 -22.96 2.04 0.32
CA ARG A 59 -23.62 2.36 1.59
C ARG A 59 -24.33 3.71 1.55
N ALA A 60 -23.80 4.68 0.80
CA ALA A 60 -24.43 5.99 0.64
C ALA A 60 -25.54 5.99 -0.43
N ASN A 61 -25.43 5.16 -1.47
CA ASN A 61 -26.37 5.14 -2.58
C ASN A 61 -26.47 3.76 -3.24
N ASN A 62 -27.69 3.33 -3.57
CA ASN A 62 -27.99 2.06 -4.23
C ASN A 62 -27.93 2.13 -5.78
N LYS A 63 -27.28 3.15 -6.35
CA LYS A 63 -27.18 3.37 -7.80
C LYS A 63 -26.26 2.40 -8.57
N PHE A 64 -25.38 1.66 -7.90
CA PHE A 64 -24.40 0.81 -8.59
C PHE A 64 -24.69 -0.64 -8.23
N GLN A 65 -25.71 -1.22 -8.87
CA GLN A 65 -26.17 -2.58 -8.59
C GLN A 65 -26.31 -3.37 -9.88
N PRO A 66 -26.26 -4.72 -9.84
CA PRO A 66 -26.56 -5.54 -11.00
C PRO A 66 -27.99 -5.29 -11.53
N SER A 67 -28.92 -4.97 -10.62
CA SER A 67 -30.34 -4.73 -10.93
C SER A 67 -30.59 -3.55 -11.87
N ASN A 68 -29.65 -2.60 -12.00
CA ASN A 68 -29.79 -1.45 -12.89
C ASN A 68 -28.75 -1.43 -14.02
N ASN A 69 -28.20 -2.59 -14.37
CA ASN A 69 -27.23 -2.76 -15.46
C ASN A 69 -25.96 -1.91 -15.32
N MET A 70 -25.59 -1.52 -14.10
CA MET A 70 -24.36 -0.76 -13.83
C MET A 70 -23.15 -1.65 -13.59
N TYR A 71 -23.33 -2.98 -13.52
CA TYR A 71 -22.23 -3.93 -13.48
C TYR A 71 -21.82 -4.29 -14.93
N PRO A 72 -20.61 -3.91 -15.39
CA PRO A 72 -20.17 -4.17 -16.76
C PRO A 72 -19.91 -5.66 -17.05
N GLY A 73 -19.96 -6.52 -16.04
CA GLY A 73 -19.62 -7.93 -16.14
C GLY A 73 -18.25 -8.24 -15.52
N VAL A 74 -17.87 -9.52 -15.60
CA VAL A 74 -16.55 -9.99 -15.14
C VAL A 74 -15.50 -9.46 -16.10
N ALA A 75 -14.39 -8.95 -15.56
CA ALA A 75 -13.25 -8.55 -16.37
C ALA A 75 -12.76 -9.76 -17.21
N PRO A 76 -12.41 -9.56 -18.49
CA PRO A 76 -11.85 -10.64 -19.30
C PRO A 76 -10.52 -11.12 -18.71
N ASP A 77 -10.23 -12.41 -18.90
CA ASP A 77 -8.93 -12.99 -18.53
C ASP A 77 -7.85 -12.41 -19.46
N LEU A 78 -7.17 -11.37 -18.98
CA LEU A 78 -6.09 -10.72 -19.69
C LEU A 78 -4.77 -11.40 -19.33
N PRO A 79 -3.84 -11.56 -20.30
CA PRO A 79 -2.54 -12.14 -20.00
C PRO A 79 -1.82 -11.31 -18.95
N HIS A 80 -1.07 -11.98 -18.07
CA HIS A 80 -0.19 -11.30 -17.13
C HIS A 80 0.82 -10.45 -17.91
N LEU A 81 0.97 -9.20 -17.47
CA LEU A 81 1.95 -8.29 -18.03
C LEU A 81 3.34 -8.75 -17.63
N THR A 82 4.29 -8.64 -18.56
CA THR A 82 5.71 -8.73 -18.24
C THR A 82 6.12 -7.52 -17.39
N GLN A 83 7.22 -7.66 -16.63
CA GLN A 83 7.78 -6.54 -15.85
C GLN A 83 8.01 -5.29 -16.72
N MET A 84 8.44 -5.47 -17.97
CA MET A 84 8.64 -4.36 -18.90
C MET A 84 7.32 -3.68 -19.26
N GLU A 85 6.25 -4.43 -19.52
CA GLU A 85 4.93 -3.87 -19.83
C GLU A 85 4.34 -3.14 -18.64
N GLU A 86 4.43 -3.70 -17.42
CA GLU A 86 4.01 -3.02 -16.19
C GLU A 86 4.74 -1.69 -15.99
N MET A 87 6.05 -1.65 -16.25
CA MET A 87 6.84 -0.41 -16.20
C MET A 87 6.41 0.63 -17.25
N LEU A 88 5.96 0.19 -18.42
CA LEU A 88 5.53 1.09 -19.51
C LEU A 88 4.12 1.66 -19.28
N ILE A 89 3.23 0.92 -18.63
CA ILE A 89 1.84 1.36 -18.41
C ILE A 89 1.60 1.95 -17.02
N SER A 90 2.46 1.66 -16.03
CA SER A 90 2.30 2.20 -14.68
C SER A 90 2.56 3.71 -14.70
N PRO A 91 1.54 4.56 -14.45
CA PRO A 91 1.71 6.00 -14.51
C PRO A 91 2.69 6.53 -13.45
N VAL A 92 2.88 5.78 -12.36
CA VAL A 92 3.75 6.12 -11.23
C VAL A 92 4.36 4.83 -10.67
N HIS A 93 5.66 4.63 -10.87
CA HIS A 93 6.42 3.59 -10.16
C HIS A 93 6.87 4.16 -8.81
N ALA A 94 6.05 3.96 -7.76
CA ALA A 94 6.39 4.40 -6.41
C ALA A 94 7.56 3.57 -5.87
N LEU A 95 8.77 4.14 -5.91
CA LEU A 95 9.97 3.56 -5.34
C LEU A 95 10.30 4.27 -4.03
N VAL A 96 10.20 3.56 -2.91
CA VAL A 96 10.67 4.07 -1.61
C VAL A 96 12.11 3.59 -1.40
N GLN A 97 13.06 4.52 -1.50
CA GLN A 97 14.46 4.25 -1.17
C GLN A 97 14.82 4.99 0.11
N VAL A 98 15.28 4.25 1.12
CA VAL A 98 15.78 4.82 2.37
C VAL A 98 17.29 4.72 2.34
N TRP A 99 17.97 5.87 2.34
CA TRP A 99 19.42 5.96 2.32
C TRP A 99 19.94 6.55 3.63
N GLN A 100 20.94 5.92 4.23
CA GLN A 100 21.72 6.49 5.33
C GLN A 100 23.06 6.96 4.77
N ILE A 101 23.26 8.26 4.68
CA ILE A 101 24.53 8.85 4.24
C ILE A 101 25.31 9.26 5.49
N ARG A 102 26.54 8.74 5.64
CA ARG A 102 27.49 9.21 6.67
C ARG A 102 28.16 10.49 6.16
N GLY A 103 28.05 11.58 6.92
CA GLY A 103 28.90 12.76 6.75
C GLY A 103 30.32 12.49 7.21
#